data_AF-A0A2V9HVE6-F1
#
_entry.id   AF-A0A2V9HVE6-F1
#
_cell.length_a   1.000
_cell.length_b   1.000
_cell.length_c   1.000
_cell.angle_alpha   90.00
_cell.angle_beta   90.00
_cell.angle_gamma   90.00
#
_symmetry.space_group_name_H-M   'P 1'
#
loop_
_entity.id
_entity.type
_entity.pdbx_description
1 polymer ?
#
loop_
_entity_poly.entity_id
_entity_poly.type
_entity_poly.pdbx_seq_one_letter_code
_entity_poly.pdbx_strand_id
1 'polypeptide(L)'
;FADRDAASTVATMSDDNYVNHVPVMTGGHGRDEMLTFYGRHFIPRMPADTRLTPVCRTVGQERVIDEMIFAFTHDIVMDWMLPGVAPTGRRVEVPLVVVVQLRAGQVVCERIYWDQASVLVQLGLLDPSHLPVAGADTARKVLDPGRPSNDLIRRAATGSGDGRSDPHSA
;
A
#
# COMPACT_ATOMS: atom_id res chain seq x y z
N PHE A 1 8.28 0.49 13.95
CA PHE A 1 8.64 0.50 12.51
C PHE A 1 10.06 0.98 12.21
N ALA A 2 10.52 2.10 12.77
CA ALA A 2 11.86 2.64 12.46
C ALA A 2 13.01 1.70 12.86
N ASP A 3 12.88 1.00 14.00
CA ASP A 3 14.00 0.24 14.57
C ASP A 3 14.13 -1.20 14.04
N ARG A 4 13.25 -1.63 13.13
CA ARG A 4 13.28 -2.96 12.48
C ARG A 4 13.51 -4.14 13.45
N ASP A 5 12.96 -4.04 14.66
CA ASP A 5 13.02 -5.10 15.67
C ASP A 5 11.62 -5.71 15.87
N ALA A 6 11.47 -6.97 15.46
CA ALA A 6 10.25 -7.75 15.61
C ALA A 6 9.88 -7.95 17.07
N ALA A 7 10.87 -8.26 17.92
CA ALA A 7 10.63 -8.58 19.33
C ALA A 7 10.19 -7.34 20.11
N SER A 8 10.86 -6.20 19.89
CA SER A 8 10.47 -4.93 20.49
C SER A 8 9.11 -4.44 19.98
N THR A 9 8.79 -4.67 18.70
CA THR A 9 7.47 -4.32 18.16
C THR A 9 6.38 -5.17 18.83
N VAL A 10 6.53 -6.51 18.84
CA VAL A 10 5.56 -7.44 19.44
C VAL A 10 5.43 -7.25 20.96
N ALA A 11 6.50 -6.84 21.66
CA ALA A 11 6.46 -6.60 23.11
C ALA A 11 5.51 -5.45 23.52
N THR A 12 5.17 -4.56 22.60
CA THR A 12 4.20 -3.48 22.84
C THR A 12 2.75 -3.86 22.51
N MET A 13 2.52 -5.09 22.03
CA MET A 13 1.23 -5.55 21.56
C MET A 13 0.49 -6.39 22.61
N SER A 14 -0.85 -6.37 22.56
CA SER A 14 -1.69 -7.22 23.42
C SER A 14 -1.60 -8.69 23.03
N ASP A 15 -2.01 -9.63 23.89
CA ASP A 15 -1.94 -11.07 23.58
C ASP A 15 -2.79 -11.48 22.36
N ASP A 16 -3.92 -10.80 22.15
CA ASP A 16 -4.88 -11.01 21.04
C ASP A 16 -4.68 -9.99 19.91
N ASN A 17 -3.43 -9.59 19.65
CA ASN A 17 -3.15 -8.57 18.64
C ASN A 17 -3.16 -9.14 17.21
N TYR A 18 -3.34 -8.28 16.20
CA TYR A 18 -3.12 -8.69 14.81
C TYR A 18 -2.58 -7.58 13.91
N VAL A 19 -1.92 -7.97 12.82
CA VAL A 19 -1.64 -7.08 11.68
C VAL A 19 -2.37 -7.60 10.45
N ASN A 20 -2.95 -6.68 9.68
CA ASN A 20 -3.54 -6.98 8.39
C ASN A 20 -3.04 -5.99 7.33
N HIS A 21 -2.24 -6.49 6.40
CA HIS A 21 -1.92 -5.82 5.15
C HIS A 21 -3.08 -6.06 4.18
N VAL A 22 -4.05 -5.14 4.20
CA VAL A 22 -5.39 -5.36 3.66
C VAL A 22 -5.40 -5.75 2.19
N PRO A 23 -4.61 -5.13 1.28
CA PRO A 23 -4.73 -5.40 -0.15
C PRO A 23 -4.34 -6.82 -0.58
N VAL A 24 -3.54 -7.52 0.22
CA VAL A 24 -3.06 -8.89 -0.07
C VAL A 24 -3.34 -9.87 1.07
N MET A 25 -4.03 -9.43 2.12
CA MET A 25 -4.42 -10.22 3.29
C MET A 25 -3.24 -10.92 3.99
N THR A 26 -2.06 -10.31 4.00
CA THR A 26 -0.90 -10.86 4.70
C THR A 26 -0.78 -10.27 6.11
N GLY A 27 -0.32 -11.06 7.05
CA GLY A 27 -0.16 -10.63 8.43
C GLY A 27 -0.14 -11.80 9.39
N GLY A 28 -0.67 -11.59 10.59
CA GLY A 28 -0.79 -12.61 11.62
C GLY A 28 -1.72 -12.17 12.74
N HIS A 29 -2.23 -13.14 13.49
CA HIS A 29 -3.08 -12.96 14.65
C HIS A 29 -2.53 -13.71 15.86
N GLY A 30 -2.44 -13.03 16.99
CA GLY A 30 -1.80 -13.52 18.21
C GLY A 30 -0.27 -13.52 18.14
N ARG A 31 0.36 -13.75 19.29
CA ARG A 31 1.82 -13.60 19.48
C ARG A 31 2.67 -14.42 18.49
N ASP A 32 2.34 -15.69 18.28
CA ASP A 32 3.20 -16.61 17.52
C ASP A 32 3.18 -16.32 16.01
N GLU A 33 2.00 -16.03 15.45
CA GLU A 33 1.88 -15.62 14.05
C GLU A 33 2.57 -14.28 13.83
N MET A 34 2.46 -13.36 14.78
CA MET A 34 3.10 -12.04 14.71
C MET A 34 4.63 -12.14 14.74
N LEU A 35 5.20 -12.94 15.64
CA LEU A 35 6.64 -13.20 15.66
C LEU A 35 7.12 -13.82 14.35
N THR A 36 6.36 -14.78 13.81
CA THR A 36 6.66 -15.43 12.53
C THR A 36 6.59 -14.43 11.38
N PHE A 37 5.52 -13.66 11.29
CA PHE A 37 5.27 -12.71 10.22
C PHE A 37 6.32 -11.59 10.23
N TYR A 38 6.55 -10.92 11.37
CA TYR A 38 7.56 -9.87 11.47
C TYR A 38 8.97 -10.40 11.25
N GLY A 39 9.29 -11.56 11.83
CA GLY A 39 10.62 -12.14 11.79
C GLY A 39 11.01 -12.79 10.47
N ARG A 40 10.05 -13.24 9.64
CA ARG A 40 10.34 -13.97 8.38
C ARG A 40 9.84 -13.28 7.12
N HIS A 41 8.65 -12.68 7.19
CA HIS A 41 7.94 -12.19 6.01
C HIS A 41 7.95 -10.68 5.85
N PHE A 42 8.18 -9.92 6.93
CA PHE A 42 8.13 -8.46 6.89
C PHE A 42 9.52 -7.80 7.01
N ILE A 43 10.14 -7.83 8.19
CA ILE A 43 11.35 -7.04 8.48
C ILE A 43 12.54 -7.45 7.59
N PRO A 44 12.90 -8.75 7.43
CA PRO A 44 13.99 -9.16 6.55
C PRO A 44 13.65 -9.00 5.06
N ARG A 45 12.37 -8.76 4.73
CA ARG A 45 11.84 -8.64 3.37
C ARG A 45 11.47 -7.19 3.04
N MET A 46 12.11 -6.23 3.69
CA MET A 46 12.07 -4.82 3.35
C MET A 46 13.32 -4.44 2.53
N PRO A 47 13.18 -3.91 1.31
CA PRO A 47 14.29 -3.40 0.52
C PRO A 47 15.14 -2.40 1.31
N ALA A 48 16.45 -2.40 1.07
CA ALA A 48 17.37 -1.54 1.80
C ALA A 48 17.09 -0.05 1.53
N ASP A 49 16.61 0.29 0.33
CA ASP A 49 16.29 1.66 -0.10
C ASP A 49 14.87 2.12 0.30
N THR A 50 14.16 1.32 1.12
CA THR A 50 12.82 1.67 1.60
C THR A 50 12.83 3.04 2.28
N ARG A 51 11.98 3.94 1.79
CA ARG A 51 11.77 5.29 2.32
C ARG A 51 10.31 5.49 2.69
N LEU A 52 10.09 6.03 3.88
CA LEU A 52 8.81 6.46 4.41
C LEU A 52 8.78 7.99 4.47
N THR A 53 7.94 8.63 3.66
CA THR A 53 7.74 10.08 3.74
C THR A 53 6.40 10.36 4.41
N PRO A 54 6.37 10.84 5.67
CA PRO A 54 5.13 11.16 6.36
C PRO A 54 4.34 12.25 5.61
N VAL A 55 3.02 12.06 5.50
CA VAL A 55 2.09 13.04 4.94
C VAL A 55 1.27 13.66 6.07
N CYS A 56 0.58 12.83 6.85
CA CYS A 56 -0.14 13.28 8.03
C CYS A 56 -0.17 12.20 9.13
N ARG A 57 -0.36 12.64 10.36
CA ARG A 57 -0.64 11.79 11.52
C ARG A 57 -1.85 12.32 12.25
N THR A 58 -2.85 11.48 12.47
CA THR A 58 -4.02 11.77 13.30
C THR A 58 -3.98 10.93 14.56
N VAL A 59 -4.07 11.57 15.73
CA VAL A 59 -4.08 10.91 17.03
C VAL A 59 -5.45 11.11 17.68
N GLY A 60 -6.12 10.00 17.96
CA GLY A 60 -7.34 9.94 18.77
C GLY A 60 -7.07 9.25 20.12
N GLN A 61 -8.13 9.06 20.91
CA GLN A 61 -8.02 8.51 22.28
C GLN A 61 -7.37 7.12 22.34
N GLU A 62 -7.65 6.25 21.36
CA GLU A 62 -7.13 4.88 21.29
C GLU A 62 -6.77 4.48 19.84
N ARG A 63 -6.41 5.48 19.02
CA ARG A 63 -6.13 5.25 17.61
C ARG A 63 -5.09 6.22 17.11
N VAL A 64 -4.14 5.70 16.35
CA VAL A 64 -3.19 6.50 15.57
C VAL A 64 -3.37 6.13 14.11
N ILE A 65 -3.56 7.13 13.25
CA ILE A 65 -3.64 6.95 11.81
C ILE A 65 -2.46 7.69 11.20
N ASP A 66 -1.59 6.96 10.52
CA ASP A 66 -0.49 7.53 9.76
C ASP A 66 -0.75 7.39 8.27
N GLU A 67 -0.65 8.50 7.55
CA GLU A 67 -0.60 8.54 6.10
C GLU A 67 0.84 8.87 5.68
N MET A 68 1.39 8.09 4.76
CA MET A 68 2.76 8.26 4.28
C MET A 68 2.92 7.80 2.84
N ILE A 69 3.95 8.30 2.16
CA ILE A 69 4.41 7.70 0.91
C ILE A 69 5.41 6.60 1.23
N PHE A 70 5.08 5.37 0.83
CA PHE A 70 5.96 4.22 0.88
C PHE A 70 6.67 4.08 -0.45
N ALA A 71 8.00 4.13 -0.45
CA ALA A 71 8.78 4.02 -1.67
C ALA A 71 9.93 3.03 -1.49
N PHE A 72 10.03 2.03 -2.36
CA PHE A 72 11.14 1.06 -2.44
C PHE A 72 11.54 0.74 -3.89
N THR A 73 12.68 0.08 -4.08
CA THR A 73 13.00 -0.66 -5.32
C THR A 73 12.73 -2.14 -5.08
N HIS A 74 11.99 -2.80 -5.97
CA HIS A 74 11.65 -4.22 -5.83
C HIS A 74 12.83 -5.12 -6.24
N ASP A 75 13.87 -5.15 -5.41
CA ASP A 75 15.13 -5.86 -5.62
C ASP A 75 15.25 -7.17 -4.81
N ILE A 76 14.35 -7.40 -3.86
CA ILE A 76 14.22 -8.62 -3.07
C ILE A 76 12.78 -9.12 -3.06
N VAL A 77 12.58 -10.38 -2.66
CA VAL A 77 11.24 -10.93 -2.43
C VAL A 77 10.57 -10.20 -1.27
N MET A 78 9.33 -9.75 -1.47
CA MET A 78 8.55 -8.97 -0.49
C MET A 78 7.20 -9.65 -0.19
N ASP A 79 7.22 -10.81 0.49
CA ASP A 79 6.02 -11.64 0.71
C ASP A 79 4.84 -10.88 1.34
N TRP A 80 5.12 -9.87 2.16
CA TRP A 80 4.12 -9.05 2.85
C TRP A 80 3.36 -8.05 1.95
N MET A 81 3.87 -7.77 0.74
CA MET A 81 3.25 -6.80 -0.19
C MET A 81 3.01 -7.41 -1.57
N LEU A 82 3.90 -8.30 -1.99
CA LEU A 82 3.97 -8.89 -3.32
C LEU A 82 4.17 -10.43 -3.20
N PRO A 83 3.27 -11.14 -2.51
CA PRO A 83 3.40 -12.59 -2.34
C PRO A 83 3.47 -13.30 -3.69
N GLY A 84 4.52 -14.10 -3.90
CA GLY A 84 4.73 -14.87 -5.12
C GLY A 84 5.32 -14.09 -6.31
N VAL A 85 5.66 -12.81 -6.14
CA VAL A 85 6.28 -12.00 -7.20
C VAL A 85 7.80 -11.97 -7.02
N ALA A 86 8.54 -12.35 -8.06
CA ALA A 86 9.99 -12.23 -8.08
C ALA A 86 10.44 -10.76 -8.18
N PRO A 87 11.64 -10.41 -7.68
CA PRO A 87 12.19 -9.06 -7.81
C PRO A 87 12.13 -8.57 -9.25
N THR A 88 11.52 -7.41 -9.47
CA THR A 88 11.37 -6.82 -10.81
C THR A 88 12.43 -5.76 -11.11
N GLY A 89 13.19 -5.33 -10.09
CA GLY A 89 14.17 -4.25 -10.18
C GLY A 89 13.55 -2.87 -10.39
N ARG A 90 12.22 -2.74 -10.33
CA ARG A 90 11.51 -1.48 -10.59
C ARG A 90 11.27 -0.70 -9.30
N ARG A 91 11.32 0.62 -9.43
CA ARG A 91 10.96 1.55 -8.36
C ARG A 91 9.44 1.59 -8.19
N VAL A 92 8.98 1.57 -6.94
CA VAL A 92 7.59 1.79 -6.56
C VAL A 92 7.52 2.96 -5.60
N GLU A 93 6.51 3.82 -5.78
CA GLU A 93 6.02 4.79 -4.80
C GLU A 93 4.50 4.72 -4.71
N VAL A 94 3.96 4.62 -3.50
CA VAL A 94 2.52 4.47 -3.25
C VAL A 94 2.11 5.14 -1.94
N PRO A 95 0.96 5.83 -1.89
CA PRO A 95 0.35 6.22 -0.62
C PRO A 95 0.01 4.97 0.20
N LEU A 96 0.36 5.00 1.47
CA LEU A 96 0.13 3.94 2.43
C LEU A 96 -0.48 4.53 3.70
N VAL A 97 -1.56 3.91 4.19
CA VAL A 97 -2.23 4.31 5.44
C VAL A 97 -2.08 3.20 6.46
N VAL A 98 -1.55 3.52 7.64
CA VAL A 98 -1.48 2.63 8.80
C VAL A 98 -2.50 3.08 9.82
N VAL A 99 -3.48 2.22 10.13
CA VAL A 99 -4.43 2.43 11.22
C VAL A 99 -4.03 1.55 12.39
N VAL A 100 -3.42 2.16 13.40
CA VAL A 100 -3.05 1.52 14.66
C VAL A 100 -4.17 1.73 15.67
N GLN A 101 -4.64 0.65 16.28
CA GLN A 101 -5.54 0.72 17.43
C GLN A 101 -4.79 0.35 18.70
N LEU A 102 -5.06 1.12 19.74
CA LEU A 102 -4.52 0.92 21.08
C LEU A 102 -5.64 0.45 22.01
N ARG A 103 -5.28 -0.22 23.09
CA ARG A 103 -6.14 -0.45 24.25
C ARG A 103 -5.27 -0.46 25.50
N ALA A 104 -5.60 0.37 26.48
CA ALA A 104 -4.82 0.50 27.72
C ALA A 104 -3.31 0.69 27.48
N GLY A 105 -2.93 1.43 26.42
CA GLY A 105 -1.53 1.70 26.06
C GLY A 105 -0.82 0.61 25.25
N GLN A 106 -1.46 -0.53 24.99
CA GLN A 106 -0.92 -1.60 24.14
C GLN A 106 -1.48 -1.53 22.72
N VAL A 107 -0.69 -1.95 21.73
CA VAL A 107 -1.17 -2.09 20.34
C VAL A 107 -2.03 -3.34 20.24
N VAL A 108 -3.30 -3.17 19.89
CA VAL A 108 -4.23 -4.29 19.68
C VAL A 108 -4.36 -4.69 18.23
N CYS A 109 -4.23 -3.74 17.29
CA CYS A 109 -4.17 -4.12 15.89
C CYS A 109 -3.62 -3.03 14.99
N GLU A 110 -3.10 -3.49 13.86
CA GLU A 110 -2.65 -2.67 12.75
C GLU A 110 -3.38 -3.09 11.48
N ARG A 111 -3.97 -2.12 10.78
CA ARG A 111 -4.52 -2.33 9.43
C ARG A 111 -3.80 -1.40 8.48
N ILE A 112 -3.18 -1.97 7.45
CA ILE A 112 -2.32 -1.27 6.52
C ILE A 112 -2.96 -1.33 5.14
N TYR A 113 -3.22 -0.16 4.55
CA TYR A 113 -3.90 0.01 3.28
C TYR A 113 -2.96 0.67 2.26
N TRP A 114 -3.05 0.21 1.02
CA TRP A 114 -2.45 0.85 -0.15
C TRP A 114 -3.22 0.45 -1.41
N ASP A 115 -2.93 1.09 -2.54
CA ASP A 115 -3.50 0.71 -3.83
C ASP A 115 -2.61 -0.34 -4.53
N GLN A 116 -3.02 -1.60 -4.46
CA GLN A 116 -2.27 -2.69 -5.08
C GLN A 116 -2.25 -2.62 -6.61
N ALA A 117 -3.28 -2.08 -7.26
CA ALA A 117 -3.29 -1.95 -8.71
C ALA A 117 -2.21 -0.97 -9.18
N SER A 118 -2.08 0.18 -8.49
CA SER A 118 -1.01 1.15 -8.77
C SER A 118 0.39 0.57 -8.53
N VAL A 119 0.55 -0.32 -7.55
CA VAL A 119 1.82 -1.04 -7.33
C VAL A 119 2.11 -1.98 -8.49
N LEU A 120 1.15 -2.83 -8.88
CA LEU A 120 1.33 -3.80 -9.97
C LEU A 120 1.60 -3.13 -11.33
N VAL A 121 0.98 -1.98 -11.60
CA VAL A 121 1.29 -1.16 -12.79
C VAL A 121 2.74 -0.69 -12.79
N GLN A 122 3.23 -0.15 -11.67
CA GLN A 122 4.62 0.30 -11.55
C GLN A 122 5.61 -0.86 -11.73
N LEU A 123 5.25 -2.05 -11.25
CA LEU A 123 6.05 -3.27 -11.41
C LEU A 123 5.97 -3.87 -12.82
N GLY A 124 5.10 -3.37 -13.69
CA GLY A 124 4.90 -3.90 -15.05
C GLY A 124 4.12 -5.21 -15.10
N LEU A 125 3.35 -5.52 -14.05
CA LEU A 125 2.56 -6.75 -13.91
C LEU A 125 1.09 -6.52 -14.28
N LEU A 126 0.68 -5.25 -14.42
CA LEU A 126 -0.66 -4.85 -14.81
C LEU A 126 -0.57 -3.78 -15.89
N ASP A 127 -1.27 -3.97 -17.01
CA ASP A 127 -1.35 -2.99 -18.09
C ASP A 127 -2.37 -1.88 -17.75
N PRO A 128 -1.96 -0.61 -17.63
CA PRO A 128 -2.86 0.49 -17.27
C PRO A 128 -3.71 1.01 -18.45
N SER A 129 -3.46 0.57 -19.68
CA SER A 129 -4.07 1.11 -20.91
C SER A 129 -5.60 1.23 -20.84
N HIS A 130 -6.26 0.22 -20.28
CA HIS A 130 -7.71 0.12 -20.17
C HIS A 130 -8.24 0.14 -18.74
N LEU A 131 -7.39 0.45 -17.75
CA LEU A 131 -7.76 0.45 -16.33
C LEU A 131 -7.74 1.86 -15.74
N PRO A 132 -8.65 2.20 -14.80
CA PRO A 132 -8.66 3.49 -14.12
C PRO A 132 -7.61 3.55 -12.99
N VAL A 133 -6.34 3.34 -13.34
CA VAL A 133 -5.21 3.26 -12.39
C VAL A 133 -4.17 4.30 -12.76
N ALA A 134 -3.68 5.06 -11.78
CA ALA A 134 -2.74 6.17 -11.98
C ALA A 134 -1.30 5.83 -11.57
N GLY A 135 -1.04 4.65 -10.99
CA GLY A 135 0.32 4.22 -10.67
C GLY A 135 1.01 5.17 -9.70
N ALA A 136 2.26 5.51 -10.01
CA ALA A 136 3.10 6.41 -9.20
C ALA A 136 2.52 7.84 -9.06
N ASP A 137 1.68 8.28 -10.00
CA ASP A 137 1.12 9.63 -9.94
C ASP A 137 0.17 9.83 -8.75
N THR A 138 -0.38 8.74 -8.20
CA THR A 138 -1.16 8.78 -6.95
C THR A 138 -0.31 9.32 -5.78
N ALA A 139 0.90 8.78 -5.59
CA ALA A 139 1.83 9.22 -4.55
C ALA A 139 2.25 10.69 -4.74
N ARG A 140 2.52 11.07 -5.99
CA ARG A 140 2.96 12.44 -6.30
C ARG A 140 1.84 13.45 -6.09
N LYS A 141 0.59 13.12 -6.43
CA LYS A 141 -0.57 13.98 -6.23
C LYS A 141 -0.90 14.19 -4.75
N VAL A 142 -0.66 13.19 -3.90
CA VAL A 142 -0.77 13.33 -2.43
C VAL A 142 0.22 14.37 -1.90
N LEU A 143 1.47 14.34 -2.38
CA LEU A 143 2.50 15.28 -1.95
C LEU A 143 2.35 16.69 -2.57
N ASP A 144 1.76 16.78 -3.77
CA ASP A 144 1.60 18.03 -4.51
C ASP A 144 0.16 18.16 -5.05
N PRO A 145 -0.72 18.89 -4.33
CA PRO A 145 -2.10 19.11 -4.77
C PRO A 145 -2.19 19.92 -6.06
N GLY A 146 -1.13 20.60 -6.51
CA GLY A 146 -1.08 21.36 -7.75
C GLY A 146 -1.00 20.51 -9.02
N ARG A 147 -0.72 19.21 -8.91
CA ARG A 147 -0.68 18.30 -10.06
C ARG A 147 -2.04 18.19 -10.77
N PRO A 148 -2.09 17.89 -12.08
CA PRO A 148 -3.35 17.75 -12.80
C PRO A 148 -4.30 16.73 -12.18
N SER A 149 -5.60 17.00 -12.27
CA SER A 149 -6.67 16.08 -11.89
C SER A 149 -7.45 15.68 -13.14
N ASN A 150 -8.23 14.60 -13.03
CA ASN A 150 -9.24 14.19 -14.02
C ASN A 150 -8.72 13.65 -15.36
N ASP A 151 -7.43 13.31 -15.48
CA ASP A 151 -6.87 12.74 -16.72
C ASP A 151 -7.56 11.43 -17.12
N LEU A 152 -7.81 10.54 -16.16
CA LEU A 152 -8.52 9.28 -16.41
C LEU A 152 -10.00 9.48 -16.77
N ILE A 153 -10.65 10.53 -16.23
CA ILE A 153 -12.03 10.91 -16.61
C ILE A 153 -12.05 11.41 -18.05
N ARG A 154 -11.10 12.29 -18.41
CA ARG A 154 -10.98 12.81 -19.78
C ARG A 154 -10.68 11.69 -20.79
N ARG A 155 -9.79 10.76 -20.45
CA ARG A 155 -9.50 9.57 -21.26
C ARG A 155 -10.76 8.72 -21.51
N ALA A 156 -11.57 8.52 -20.48
CA ALA A 156 -12.81 7.75 -20.60
C ALA A 156 -13.83 8.44 -21.55
N ALA A 157 -13.91 9.77 -21.50
CA ALA A 157 -14.77 10.55 -22.39
C ALA A 157 -14.31 10.50 -23.87
N THR A 158 -13.00 10.48 -24.13
CA THR A 158 -12.47 10.36 -25.50
C THR A 158 -12.61 8.96 -26.08
N GLY A 159 -12.62 7.92 -25.24
CA GLY A 159 -12.78 6.53 -25.67
C GLY A 159 -14.23 6.09 -25.95
N SER A 160 -15.23 6.92 -25.65
CA SER A 160 -16.65 6.62 -25.84
C SER A 160 -17.24 7.25 -27.13
N GLY A 161 -16.39 7.81 -27.99
CA GLY A 161 -16.78 8.57 -29.18
C GLY A 161 -16.96 7.78 -30.49
N ASP A 162 -16.82 6.45 -30.51
CA ASP A 162 -16.97 5.68 -31.76
C ASP A 162 -17.67 4.34 -31.48
N GLY A 163 -18.89 4.15 -32.00
CA GLY A 163 -19.64 2.90 -31.81
C GLY A 163 -21.17 2.98 -31.78
N ARG A 164 -21.79 4.15 -31.97
CA ARG A 164 -23.22 4.21 -32.36
C ARG A 164 -23.33 4.69 -33.81
N SER A 165 -23.19 3.74 -34.73
CA SER A 165 -23.77 3.87 -36.06
C SER A 165 -25.28 4.03 -35.91
N ASP A 166 -25.80 5.17 -36.36
CA ASP A 166 -27.23 5.43 -36.48
C ASP A 166 -27.89 4.37 -37.38
N PRO A 167 -28.91 3.61 -36.92
CA PRO A 167 -29.57 2.61 -37.76
C PRO A 167 -30.66 3.19 -38.68
N HIS A 168 -30.74 4.51 -38.86
CA HIS A 168 -31.77 5.14 -39.69
C HIS A 168 -31.22 6.17 -40.69
N SER A 169 -30.40 5.70 -41.62
CA SER A 169 -30.20 6.37 -42.91
C SER A 169 -30.47 5.39 -44.04
N ALA A 170 -31.76 5.24 -44.36
CA ALA A 170 -32.28 4.73 -45.63
C ALA A 170 -33.62 5.43 -45.89
#